data_AF-E3QTZ9-F1
#
_entry.id   AF-E3QTZ9-F1
#
_cell.length_a   1.000
_cell.length_b   1.000
_cell.length_c   1.000
_cell.angle_alpha   90.00
_cell.angle_beta   90.00
_cell.angle_gamma   90.00
#
_symmetry.space_group_name_H-M   'P 1'
#
loop_
_entity.id
_entity.type
_entity.pdbx_description
1 polymer ?
#
loop_
_entity_poly.entity_id
_entity_poly.type
_entity_poly.pdbx_seq_one_letter_code
_entity_poly.pdbx_strand_id
1 'polypeptide(L)'
;MALLWQWLFAVSQAVGQLRLAFEIFQKERKTRTSMMQEANMINALLLHFKDGPEQRARDAAMKPEVHGRKFASSPNQWSDPVTQEWAYAYDAEETMLEQWKRATHAVGGVRPDPTWHNEIIS
;
A
#
# COMPACT_ATOMS: atom_id res chain seq x y z
N MET A 1 11.73 1.95 1.33
CA MET A 1 12.24 1.23 2.52
C MET A 1 13.10 2.12 3.43
N ALA A 2 13.99 2.97 2.92
CA ALA A 2 14.79 3.88 3.76
C ALA A 2 13.95 4.88 4.57
N LEU A 3 12.86 5.40 4.00
CA LEU A 3 12.04 6.46 4.61
C LEU A 3 11.14 5.97 5.76
N LEU A 4 10.74 4.70 5.77
CA LEU A 4 9.89 4.13 6.82
C LEU A 4 10.64 3.93 8.15
N TRP A 5 11.94 3.64 8.07
CA TRP A 5 12.84 3.60 9.22
C TRP A 5 13.08 5.01 9.79
N GLN A 6 13.16 6.01 8.91
CA GLN A 6 13.26 7.41 9.31
C GLN A 6 11.98 7.88 10.01
N TRP A 7 10.81 7.48 9.51
CA TRP A 7 9.53 7.72 10.20
C TRP A 7 9.51 7.09 11.60
N LEU A 8 9.86 5.81 11.71
CA LEU A 8 9.86 5.10 13.00
C LEU A 8 10.80 5.81 14.01
N PHE A 9 11.97 6.24 13.55
CA PHE A 9 12.90 7.01 14.36
C PHE A 9 12.31 8.38 14.76
N ALA A 10 11.75 9.14 13.82
CA ALA A 10 11.16 10.45 14.05
C ALA A 10 10.01 10.41 15.08
N VAL A 11 9.18 9.37 15.08
CA VAL A 11 8.04 9.27 16.01
C VAL A 11 8.36 8.60 17.36
N SER A 12 9.52 7.97 17.50
CA SER A 12 9.89 7.19 18.70
C SER A 12 11.04 7.79 19.53
N GLN A 13 11.13 9.12 19.56
CA GLN A 13 12.20 9.86 20.26
C GLN A 13 12.27 9.58 21.78
N ALA A 14 11.18 9.08 22.39
CA ALA A 14 11.18 8.58 23.77
C ALA A 14 10.97 7.06 23.84
N VAL A 15 11.68 6.39 24.76
CA VAL A 15 11.58 4.94 24.99
C VAL A 15 10.13 4.48 25.24
N GLY A 16 9.30 5.32 25.89
CA GLY A 16 7.87 5.03 26.13
C GLY A 16 7.00 5.00 24.86
N GLN A 17 7.45 5.61 23.76
CA GLN A 17 6.73 5.68 22.48
C GLN A 17 7.09 4.54 21.53
N LEU A 18 8.22 3.87 21.76
CA LEU A 18 8.75 2.83 20.87
C LEU A 18 7.79 1.65 20.70
N ARG A 19 7.20 1.17 21.81
CA ARG A 19 6.23 0.07 21.76
C ARG A 19 5.03 0.44 20.91
N LEU A 20 4.44 1.61 21.14
CA LEU A 20 3.28 2.08 20.38
C LEU A 20 3.61 2.24 18.89
N ALA A 21 4.78 2.80 18.57
CA ALA A 21 5.23 2.97 17.19
C ALA A 21 5.36 1.63 16.47
N PHE A 22 5.94 0.61 17.11
CA PHE A 22 6.03 -0.74 16.54
C PHE A 22 4.66 -1.41 16.37
N GLU A 23 3.75 -1.26 17.32
CA GLU A 23 2.39 -1.83 17.22
C GLU A 23 1.64 -1.23 16.03
N ILE A 24 1.74 0.09 15.82
CA ILE A 24 1.13 0.77 14.67
C ILE A 24 1.76 0.29 13.36
N PHE A 25 3.08 0.27 13.29
CA PHE A 25 3.83 -0.20 12.13
C PHE A 25 3.46 -1.63 11.75
N GLN A 26 3.53 -2.54 12.72
CA GLN A 26 3.24 -3.95 12.47
C GLN A 26 1.81 -4.12 11.97
N LYS A 27 0.85 -3.42 12.58
CA LYS A 27 -0.56 -3.49 12.19
C LYS A 27 -0.77 -3.01 10.75
N GLU A 28 -0.30 -1.80 10.41
CA GLU A 28 -0.46 -1.27 9.06
C GLU A 28 0.22 -2.19 8.04
N ARG A 29 1.50 -2.51 8.26
CA ARG A 29 2.27 -3.26 7.25
C ARG A 29 1.71 -4.64 7.03
N LYS A 30 1.27 -5.31 8.11
CA LYS A 30 0.62 -6.62 8.00
C LYS A 30 -0.65 -6.53 7.18
N THR A 31 -1.54 -5.58 7.47
CA THR A 31 -2.77 -5.39 6.69
C THR A 31 -2.46 -5.11 5.22
N ARG A 32 -1.60 -4.13 4.93
CA ARG A 32 -1.31 -3.72 3.55
C ARG A 32 -0.66 -4.82 2.72
N THR A 33 0.28 -5.56 3.33
CA THR A 33 0.96 -6.69 2.66
C THR A 33 0.02 -7.86 2.45
N SER A 34 -0.86 -8.18 3.39
CA SER A 34 -1.89 -9.21 3.21
C SER A 34 -2.83 -8.89 2.05
N MET A 35 -3.31 -7.64 1.94
CA MET A 35 -4.15 -7.23 0.80
C MET A 35 -3.41 -7.36 -0.53
N MET A 36 -2.11 -7.03 -0.58
CA MET A 36 -1.29 -7.19 -1.78
C MET A 36 -1.08 -8.67 -2.15
N GLN A 37 -0.90 -9.54 -1.15
CA GLN A 37 -0.79 -10.99 -1.39
C GLN A 37 -2.10 -11.57 -1.92
N GLU A 38 -3.23 -11.16 -1.38
CA GLU A 38 -4.55 -11.59 -1.83
C GLU A 38 -4.82 -11.16 -3.28
N ALA A 39 -4.53 -9.90 -3.62
CA ALA A 39 -4.62 -9.42 -5.00
C ALA A 39 -3.70 -10.21 -5.95
N ASN A 40 -2.45 -10.49 -5.55
CA ASN A 40 -1.56 -11.35 -6.34
C ASN A 40 -2.10 -12.76 -6.55
N MET A 41 -2.72 -13.35 -5.53
CA MET A 41 -3.31 -14.68 -5.66
C MET A 41 -4.45 -14.70 -6.67
N ILE A 42 -5.34 -13.70 -6.63
CA ILE A 42 -6.43 -13.55 -7.60
C ILE A 42 -5.89 -13.36 -9.01
N ASN A 43 -4.94 -12.44 -9.19
CA ASN A 43 -4.31 -12.20 -10.48
C ASN A 43 -3.63 -13.45 -11.03
N ALA A 44 -2.93 -14.22 -10.19
CA ALA A 44 -2.32 -15.49 -10.58
C ALA A 44 -3.37 -16.48 -11.10
N LEU A 45 -4.52 -16.62 -10.42
CA LEU A 45 -5.61 -17.49 -10.87
C LEU A 45 -6.22 -17.04 -12.19
N LEU A 46 -6.50 -15.74 -12.33
CA LEU A 46 -7.05 -15.16 -13.57
C LEU A 46 -6.09 -15.36 -14.75
N LEU A 47 -4.78 -15.18 -14.51
CA LEU A 47 -3.79 -15.27 -15.58
C LEU A 47 -3.56 -16.71 -16.07
N HIS A 48 -3.82 -17.70 -15.22
CA HIS A 48 -3.56 -19.13 -15.46
C HIS A 48 -4.85 -19.95 -15.62
N PHE A 49 -5.94 -19.34 -16.10
CA PHE A 49 -7.07 -20.13 -16.56
C PHE A 49 -6.61 -21.18 -17.57
N LYS A 50 -7.14 -22.40 -17.40
CA LYS A 50 -6.93 -23.47 -18.38
C LYS A 50 -7.53 -23.05 -19.72
N ASP A 51 -6.95 -23.55 -20.79
CA ASP A 51 -7.47 -23.35 -22.14
C ASP A 51 -8.97 -23.72 -22.19
N GLY A 52 -9.79 -22.74 -22.56
CA GLY A 52 -11.23 -22.87 -22.38
C GLY A 52 -11.99 -21.58 -22.66
N PRO A 53 -13.33 -21.61 -22.56
CA PRO A 53 -14.16 -20.43 -22.73
C PRO A 53 -13.76 -19.25 -21.83
N GLU A 54 -13.39 -19.53 -20.58
CA GLU A 54 -13.01 -18.53 -19.57
C GLU A 54 -11.69 -17.86 -19.92
N GLN A 55 -10.69 -18.66 -20.30
CA GLN A 55 -9.40 -18.15 -20.77
C GLN A 55 -9.58 -17.28 -22.02
N ARG A 56 -10.38 -17.71 -23.00
CA ARG A 56 -10.66 -16.90 -24.20
C ARG A 56 -11.38 -15.59 -23.87
N ALA A 57 -12.32 -15.60 -22.93
CA ALA A 57 -13.00 -14.41 -22.48
C ALA A 57 -12.04 -13.41 -21.81
N ARG A 58 -11.16 -13.91 -20.92
CA ARG A 58 -10.10 -13.13 -20.27
C ARG A 58 -9.16 -12.50 -21.31
N ASP A 59 -8.65 -13.28 -22.25
CA ASP A 59 -7.74 -12.81 -23.30
C ASP A 59 -8.40 -11.75 -24.20
N ALA A 60 -9.66 -11.96 -24.57
CA ALA A 60 -10.42 -11.00 -25.36
C ALA A 60 -10.59 -9.66 -24.63
N ALA A 61 -10.85 -9.69 -23.32
CA ALA A 61 -10.97 -8.50 -22.49
C ALA A 61 -9.63 -7.79 -22.26
N MET A 62 -8.50 -8.52 -22.21
CA MET A 62 -7.15 -7.94 -22.11
C MET A 62 -6.62 -7.39 -23.45
N LYS A 63 -7.24 -7.70 -24.59
CA LYS A 63 -6.74 -7.34 -25.92
C LYS A 63 -6.47 -5.84 -26.13
N PRO A 64 -7.30 -4.89 -25.63
CA PRO A 64 -6.99 -3.47 -25.74
C PRO A 64 -5.68 -3.09 -25.03
N GLU A 65 -5.47 -3.58 -23.82
CA GLU A 65 -4.24 -3.38 -23.04
C GLU A 65 -3.01 -3.90 -23.79
N VAL A 66 -3.05 -5.17 -24.23
CA VAL A 66 -1.94 -5.82 -24.93
C VAL A 66 -1.55 -5.07 -26.21
N HIS A 67 -2.53 -4.44 -26.86
CA HIS A 67 -2.30 -3.66 -28.08
C HIS A 67 -1.98 -2.17 -27.81
N GLY A 68 -1.78 -1.76 -26.55
CA GLY A 68 -1.50 -0.38 -26.18
C GLY A 68 -2.63 0.59 -26.50
N ARG A 69 -3.87 0.10 -26.62
CA ARG A 69 -5.05 0.93 -26.86
C ARG A 69 -5.57 1.46 -25.53
N LYS A 70 -6.39 2.51 -25.57
CA LYS A 70 -7.08 2.99 -24.37
C LYS A 70 -8.08 1.92 -23.88
N PHE A 71 -8.13 1.70 -22.57
CA PHE A 71 -9.08 0.83 -21.90
C PHE A 71 -9.47 1.44 -20.56
N ALA A 72 -10.67 1.12 -20.07
CA ALA A 72 -11.16 1.56 -18.77
C ALA A 72 -10.88 0.53 -17.66
N SER A 73 -10.73 -0.74 -18.03
CA SER A 73 -10.47 -1.85 -17.12
C SER A 73 -9.70 -2.96 -17.83
N SER A 74 -8.96 -3.76 -17.07
CA SER A 74 -8.34 -4.99 -17.57
C SER A 74 -8.48 -6.15 -16.58
N PRO A 75 -8.71 -7.39 -17.04
CA PRO A 75 -8.57 -8.57 -16.18
C PRO A 75 -7.16 -8.73 -15.57
N ASN A 76 -6.12 -8.19 -16.21
CA ASN A 76 -4.80 -8.11 -15.60
C ASN A 76 -4.80 -6.98 -14.57
N GLN A 77 -4.84 -7.35 -13.30
CA GLN A 77 -4.91 -6.40 -12.19
C GLN A 77 -3.74 -5.42 -12.17
N TRP A 78 -2.58 -5.79 -12.72
CA TRP A 78 -1.41 -4.90 -12.74
C TRP A 78 -1.43 -3.88 -13.86
N SER A 79 -2.40 -3.97 -14.77
CA SER A 79 -2.64 -2.97 -15.81
C SER A 79 -3.99 -2.27 -15.66
N ASP A 80 -4.90 -2.85 -14.87
CA ASP A 80 -6.18 -2.23 -14.54
C ASP A 80 -5.97 -0.88 -13.83
N PRO A 81 -6.53 0.24 -14.33
CA PRO A 81 -6.24 1.56 -13.78
C PRO A 81 -6.66 1.72 -12.31
N VAL A 82 -7.77 1.10 -11.90
CA VAL A 82 -8.25 1.18 -10.50
C VAL A 82 -7.29 0.44 -9.58
N THR A 83 -6.84 -0.74 -9.99
CA THR A 83 -5.92 -1.53 -9.18
C THR A 83 -4.52 -0.90 -9.15
N GLN A 84 -4.05 -0.33 -10.26
CA GLN A 84 -2.79 0.42 -10.29
C GLN A 84 -2.83 1.63 -9.35
N GLU A 85 -3.91 2.41 -9.35
CA GLU A 85 -4.08 3.52 -8.42
C GLU A 85 -4.00 3.03 -6.96
N TRP A 86 -4.79 2.01 -6.61
CA TRP A 86 -4.76 1.41 -5.27
C TRP A 86 -3.37 0.85 -4.89
N ALA A 87 -2.66 0.25 -5.84
CA ALA A 87 -1.37 -0.38 -5.61
C ALA A 87 -0.24 0.64 -5.47
N TYR A 88 -0.12 1.54 -6.44
CA TYR A 88 1.05 2.37 -6.68
C TYR A 88 0.88 3.81 -6.21
N ALA A 89 -0.35 4.33 -6.09
CA ALA A 89 -0.61 5.64 -5.48
C ALA A 89 -0.70 5.57 -3.94
N TYR A 90 -0.46 4.40 -3.34
CA TYR A 90 -0.48 4.22 -1.89
C TYR A 90 0.67 4.97 -1.19
N ASP A 91 0.35 6.07 -0.51
CA ASP A 91 1.29 6.80 0.35
C ASP A 91 1.38 6.13 1.73
N ALA A 92 2.46 5.39 1.94
CA ALA A 92 2.73 4.72 3.19
C ALA A 92 3.07 5.69 4.33
N GLU A 93 3.69 6.84 4.04
CA GLU A 93 4.11 7.79 5.07
C GLU A 93 2.93 8.57 5.61
N GLU A 94 2.08 9.09 4.72
CA GLU A 94 0.84 9.76 5.11
C GLU A 94 -0.05 8.82 5.94
N THR A 95 -0.22 7.57 5.47
CA THR A 95 -1.01 6.58 6.20
C THR A 95 -0.45 6.31 7.59
N MET A 96 0.88 6.09 7.70
CA MET A 96 1.54 5.84 8.98
C MET A 96 1.42 7.04 9.94
N LEU A 97 1.56 8.27 9.43
CA LEU A 97 1.36 9.49 10.21
C LEU A 97 -0.08 9.63 10.72
N GLU A 98 -1.07 9.32 9.90
CA GLU A 98 -2.48 9.31 10.33
C GLU A 98 -2.73 8.28 11.43
N GLN A 99 -2.23 7.05 11.28
CA GLN A 99 -2.39 6.01 12.30
C GLN A 99 -1.74 6.43 13.63
N TRP A 100 -0.58 7.08 13.57
CA TRP A 100 0.08 7.64 14.74
C TRP A 100 -0.71 8.75 15.41
N LYS A 101 -1.22 9.73 14.65
CA LYS A 101 -2.08 10.81 15.18
C LYS A 101 -3.31 10.22 15.88
N ARG A 102 -3.96 9.23 15.27
CA ARG A 102 -5.14 8.55 15.84
C ARG A 102 -4.79 7.83 17.15
N ALA A 103 -3.69 7.08 17.17
CA ALA A 103 -3.26 6.34 18.34
C ALA A 103 -2.85 7.26 19.49
N THR A 104 -2.01 8.26 19.24
CA THR A 104 -1.55 9.21 20.27
C THR A 104 -2.66 10.07 20.86
N HIS A 105 -3.63 10.51 20.03
CA HIS A 105 -4.84 11.17 20.52
C HIS A 105 -5.65 10.27 21.47
N ALA A 106 -5.71 8.96 21.20
CA ALA A 106 -6.43 8.01 22.05
C ALA A 106 -5.72 7.72 23.38
N VAL A 107 -4.39 7.86 23.45
CA VAL A 107 -3.60 7.61 24.67
C VAL A 107 -3.24 8.90 25.43
N GLY A 108 -3.74 10.07 25.02
CA GLY A 108 -3.42 11.36 25.64
C GLY A 108 -1.95 11.80 25.50
N GLY A 109 -1.24 11.27 24.49
CA GLY A 109 0.19 11.48 24.27
C GLY A 109 0.54 12.69 23.39
N VAL A 110 1.76 13.19 23.57
CA VAL A 110 2.34 14.37 22.87
C VAL A 110 2.29 14.22 21.34
N ARG A 111 1.86 15.28 20.64
CA ARG A 111 1.89 15.38 19.17
C ARG A 111 3.35 15.34 18.67
N PRO A 112 3.65 14.61 17.59
CA PRO A 112 4.96 14.72 16.95
C PRO A 112 5.16 16.13 16.38
N ASP A 113 6.38 16.64 16.47
CA ASP A 113 6.76 17.94 15.92
C ASP A 113 6.52 17.96 14.40
N PRO A 114 5.71 18.88 13.85
CA PRO A 114 5.39 18.93 12.43
C PRO A 114 6.57 19.22 11.49
N THR A 115 7.73 19.63 12.01
CA THR A 115 8.90 20.04 11.22
C THR A 115 9.78 18.88 10.74
N TRP A 116 9.47 17.62 11.06
CA TRP A 116 10.30 16.46 10.70
C TRP A 116 10.60 16.32 9.20
N HIS A 117 9.73 16.84 8.32
CA HIS A 117 9.95 16.83 6.87
C HIS A 117 11.12 17.73 6.42
N ASN A 118 11.44 18.77 7.20
CA ASN A 118 12.42 19.80 6.80
C ASN A 118 13.87 19.44 7.15
N GLU A 119 14.10 18.49 8.06
CA GLU A 119 15.45 18.02 8.42
C GLU A 119 15.96 16.90 7.49
N ILE A 120 15.17 16.49 6.50
CA ILE A 120 15.41 15.28 5.69
C ILE A 120 16.02 15.60 4.31
N ILE A 121 16.10 16.87 3.90
CA ILE A 121 16.65 17.30 2.58
C ILE A 121 17.99 18.08 2.72
N SER A 122 18.83 17.74 3.70
CA SER A 122 20.21 18.25 3.79
C SER A 122 21.23 17.12 3.84
#